data_AF-A0A0G1JL99-F1
#
_entry.id   AF-A0A0G1JL99-F1
#
_cell.length_a   1.000
_cell.length_b   1.000
_cell.length_c   1.000
_cell.angle_alpha   90.00
_cell.angle_beta   90.00
_cell.angle_gamma   90.00
#
_symmetry.space_group_name_H-M   'P 1'
#
loop_
_entity.id
_entity.type
_entity.pdbx_description
1 polymer ?
#
loop_
_entity_poly.entity_id
_entity_poly.type
_entity_poly.pdbx_seq_one_letter_code
_entity_poly.pdbx_strand_id
1 'polypeptide(L)'
;MAKKIKTKLKKHNMPAVVARPDSKKKVEFPVSHYSYSSMVQFTTNPVLFKIKYINGDRYDTTSSPSQVIGQAFHSAMEVYYRGNIDMMPKDESEAIEFGLKTGMAFIENYPDGFIGYNTTVQTKQKMYDLFSFAFTSYVKELPYSGEKIMAIEDKIEENVDITWKGTKLNLPVKLKGYIDKIVELPDGKMVIKDYKTCRAFSDPEKIDGGKIIQAVQYYLLAYAKYGVEPYSMVYEEVKTTKNADGSKQVKIYEIVYAENELYFDFYFRLYEDITNALNGHMVYVPNVQTLFDNEVAMISYIHRLDVEEERAKQMKKLKVDNITDVLKKKIQNAGNMRKLLKAIESKFISAKSINYNSMENHEKIQTKLMEYGMMVQFDSKVDGATVDLYRFMPSIGLKMSKLKSYTADIEQVLGKTGIRVLAPIPNTSLVGFEVPRDERVYPKLPASKGFELAIGQTIMGDVRYFDIRNAPHMLVAGSTGSGKSVFLNALIKQLMKLEKVDLHLFDPKQIELCQYEEMVEEY
;
A
#
# COMPACT_ATOMS: atom_id res chain seq x y z
N MET A 1 -1.94 -54.67 -4.79
CA MET A 1 -1.89 -53.93 -6.07
C MET A 1 -1.48 -52.49 -5.81
N ALA A 2 -0.20 -52.17 -5.97
CA ALA A 2 0.34 -50.81 -5.82
C ALA A 2 0.09 -50.00 -7.10
N LYS A 3 -0.79 -48.98 -7.04
CA LYS A 3 -0.91 -48.00 -8.12
C LYS A 3 0.20 -46.97 -7.99
N LYS A 4 1.24 -47.11 -8.83
CA LYS A 4 2.26 -46.09 -9.09
C LYS A 4 1.58 -44.79 -9.55
N ILE A 5 1.49 -43.81 -8.66
CA ILE A 5 1.24 -42.42 -9.06
C ILE A 5 2.57 -41.90 -9.64
N LYS A 6 2.71 -42.00 -10.96
CA LYS A 6 3.74 -41.28 -11.70
C LYS A 6 3.33 -39.81 -11.75
N THR A 7 3.79 -39.01 -10.80
CA THR A 7 3.75 -37.55 -10.88
C THR A 7 4.63 -37.16 -12.08
N LYS A 8 4.01 -36.80 -13.21
CA LYS A 8 4.74 -36.15 -14.31
C LYS A 8 5.26 -34.82 -13.76
N LEU A 9 6.55 -34.74 -13.43
CA LEU A 9 7.24 -33.46 -13.24
C LEU A 9 7.03 -32.64 -14.51
N LYS A 10 6.15 -31.63 -14.46
CA LYS A 10 6.07 -30.61 -15.49
C LYS A 10 7.41 -29.87 -15.45
N LYS A 11 8.21 -29.98 -16.51
CA LYS A 11 9.33 -29.06 -16.75
C LYS A 11 8.78 -27.63 -16.69
N HIS A 12 9.04 -26.93 -15.58
CA HIS A 12 8.80 -25.50 -15.47
C HIS A 12 10.04 -24.83 -16.05
N ASN A 13 9.85 -24.00 -17.08
CA ASN A 13 10.93 -23.17 -17.58
C ASN A 13 11.25 -22.15 -16.49
N MET A 14 12.45 -22.20 -15.92
CA MET A 14 12.99 -21.06 -15.17
C MET A 14 12.84 -19.78 -16.03
N PRO A 15 12.57 -18.60 -15.42
CA PRO A 15 12.91 -17.36 -16.10
C PRO A 15 14.40 -17.42 -16.45
N ALA A 16 14.72 -17.24 -17.73
CA ALA A 16 16.02 -17.55 -18.34
C ALA A 16 17.20 -16.69 -17.85
N VAL A 17 17.04 -15.91 -16.77
CA VAL A 17 17.88 -14.74 -16.45
C VAL A 17 18.58 -14.84 -15.09
N VAL A 18 18.23 -15.78 -14.20
CA VAL A 18 18.81 -15.83 -12.84
C VAL A 18 20.09 -16.69 -12.76
N ALA A 19 21.05 -16.43 -13.64
CA ALA A 19 22.37 -17.02 -13.58
C ALA A 19 23.43 -15.92 -13.57
N ARG A 20 24.38 -15.98 -12.63
CA ARG A 20 25.64 -15.22 -12.78
C ARG A 20 26.27 -15.64 -14.12
N PRO A 21 26.65 -14.69 -14.99
CA PRO A 21 27.43 -15.06 -16.17
C PRO A 21 28.74 -15.71 -15.72
N ASP A 22 29.07 -16.87 -16.31
CA ASP A 22 30.40 -17.48 -16.21
C ASP A 22 31.43 -16.54 -16.86
N SER A 23 31.84 -15.51 -16.15
CA SER A 23 32.87 -14.60 -16.62
C SER A 23 33.73 -14.11 -15.47
N LYS A 24 35.04 -14.15 -15.69
CA LYS A 24 36.13 -13.75 -14.79
C LYS A 24 36.13 -12.24 -14.44
N LYS A 25 35.00 -11.54 -14.54
CA LYS A 25 34.81 -10.15 -14.12
C LYS A 25 33.85 -10.10 -12.93
N LYS A 26 34.29 -9.58 -11.79
CA LYS A 26 33.39 -9.25 -10.67
C LYS A 26 32.38 -8.23 -11.17
N VAL A 27 31.13 -8.65 -11.39
CA VAL A 27 30.02 -7.72 -11.56
C VAL A 27 29.78 -7.07 -10.20
N GLU A 28 30.07 -5.78 -10.09
CA GLU A 28 29.88 -5.02 -8.87
C GLU A 28 28.44 -4.50 -8.84
N PHE A 29 27.64 -5.00 -7.90
CA PHE A 29 26.26 -4.57 -7.72
C PHE A 29 26.20 -3.38 -6.77
N PRO A 30 25.25 -2.44 -6.95
CA PRO A 30 25.11 -1.27 -6.07
C PRO A 30 24.78 -1.60 -4.60
N VAL A 31 24.46 -2.87 -4.31
CA VAL A 31 24.13 -3.37 -2.98
C VAL A 31 24.93 -4.64 -2.71
N SER A 32 25.41 -4.81 -1.48
CA SER A 32 26.23 -5.98 -1.09
C SER A 32 25.40 -7.24 -0.84
N HIS A 33 24.15 -7.09 -0.41
CA HIS A 33 23.23 -8.18 -0.11
C HIS A 33 21.76 -7.69 -0.12
N TYR A 34 20.83 -8.62 -0.30
CA TYR A 34 19.40 -8.39 -0.06
C TYR A 34 18.95 -9.07 1.23
N SER A 35 18.34 -8.30 2.14
CA SER A 35 17.46 -8.82 3.19
C SER A 35 15.99 -8.63 2.80
N TYR A 36 15.08 -9.37 3.45
CA TYR A 36 13.64 -9.27 3.18
C TYR A 36 13.19 -7.83 3.42
N SER A 37 13.68 -7.23 4.51
CA SER A 37 13.42 -5.83 4.88
C SER A 37 13.94 -4.86 3.81
N SER A 38 15.10 -5.12 3.22
CA SER A 38 15.64 -4.30 2.13
C SER A 38 14.79 -4.40 0.86
N MET A 39 14.32 -5.60 0.49
CA MET A 39 13.47 -5.79 -0.69
C MET A 39 12.10 -5.13 -0.50
N VAL A 40 11.49 -5.28 0.68
CA VAL A 40 10.24 -4.59 1.04
C VAL A 40 10.44 -3.08 1.04
N GLN A 41 11.54 -2.57 1.60
CA GLN A 41 11.88 -1.14 1.60
C GLN A 41 12.03 -0.60 0.17
N PHE A 42 12.67 -1.36 -0.73
CA PHE A 42 12.79 -0.96 -2.15
C PHE A 42 11.41 -0.80 -2.79
N THR A 43 10.52 -1.76 -2.57
CA THR A 43 9.18 -1.76 -3.19
C THR A 43 8.25 -0.66 -2.65
N THR A 44 8.51 -0.15 -1.45
CA THR A 44 7.66 0.84 -0.77
C THR A 44 8.22 2.24 -0.84
N ASN A 45 9.54 2.39 -0.71
CA ASN A 45 10.24 3.66 -0.77
C ASN A 45 11.69 3.45 -1.26
N PRO A 46 11.91 3.46 -2.59
CA PRO A 46 13.23 3.29 -3.21
C PRO A 46 14.26 4.35 -2.79
N VAL A 47 13.82 5.57 -2.46
CA VAL A 47 14.71 6.65 -2.01
C VAL A 47 15.31 6.28 -0.66
N LEU A 48 14.47 5.87 0.30
CA LEU A 48 14.94 5.44 1.62
C LEU A 48 15.78 4.15 1.53
N PHE A 49 15.48 3.27 0.57
CA PHE A 49 16.34 2.13 0.26
C PHE A 49 17.76 2.57 -0.12
N LYS A 50 17.89 3.49 -1.08
CA LYS A 50 19.20 3.99 -1.55
C LYS A 50 20.00 4.56 -0.38
N ILE A 51 19.37 5.40 0.42
CA ILE A 51 20.01 6.02 1.57
C ILE A 51 20.52 4.96 2.56
N LYS A 52 19.69 4.00 2.96
CA LYS A 52 20.07 3.00 3.97
C LYS A 52 21.04 1.91 3.47
N TYR A 53 20.79 1.39 2.27
CA TYR A 53 21.42 0.15 1.80
C TYR A 53 22.48 0.36 0.71
N ILE A 54 22.48 1.51 0.03
CA ILE A 54 23.52 1.86 -0.95
C ILE A 54 24.53 2.82 -0.32
N ASN A 55 24.07 3.94 0.23
CA ASN A 55 24.98 4.91 0.85
C ASN A 55 25.53 4.41 2.20
N GLY A 56 24.75 3.56 2.90
CA GLY A 56 25.06 3.12 4.25
C GLY A 56 24.72 4.15 5.33
N ASP A 57 23.92 5.16 4.99
CA ASP A 57 23.52 6.22 5.90
C ASP A 57 22.62 5.63 7.00
N ARG A 58 23.01 5.82 8.26
CA ARG A 58 22.18 5.52 9.42
C ARG A 58 21.71 6.83 10.03
N TYR A 59 20.40 7.01 10.10
CA TYR A 59 19.82 8.12 10.84
C TYR A 59 19.40 7.64 12.22
N ASP A 60 19.66 8.49 13.21
CA ASP A 60 19.13 8.37 14.56
C ASP A 60 17.63 8.70 14.53
N THR A 61 16.83 7.78 13.99
CA THR A 61 15.36 7.86 14.05
C THR A 61 14.86 7.14 15.30
N THR A 62 13.81 7.68 15.89
CA THR A 62 13.15 7.03 17.01
C THR A 62 12.51 5.70 16.57
N SER A 63 12.62 4.68 17.42
CA SER A 63 11.91 3.41 17.27
C SER A 63 10.51 3.52 17.85
N SER A 64 9.51 2.94 17.17
CA SER A 64 8.17 2.88 17.75
C SER A 64 8.16 1.95 18.98
N PRO A 65 7.28 2.18 19.98
CA PRO A 65 7.16 1.29 21.13
C PRO A 65 6.90 -0.18 20.75
N SER A 66 6.14 -0.43 19.68
CA SER A 66 5.91 -1.79 19.17
C SER A 66 7.18 -2.45 18.64
N GLN A 67 8.08 -1.68 18.01
CA GLN A 67 9.37 -2.19 17.54
C GLN A 67 10.31 -2.51 18.71
N VAL A 68 10.34 -1.65 19.74
CA VAL A 68 11.13 -1.88 20.96
C VAL A 68 10.64 -3.12 21.70
N ILE A 69 9.32 -3.27 21.87
CA ILE A 69 8.69 -4.47 22.46
C ILE A 69 9.02 -5.71 21.64
N GLY A 70 8.97 -5.63 20.30
CA GLY A 70 9.38 -6.72 19.43
C GLY A 70 10.83 -7.15 19.68
N GLN A 71 11.78 -6.21 19.67
CA GLN A 71 13.19 -6.50 19.93
C GLN A 71 13.43 -7.11 21.32
N ALA A 72 12.75 -6.58 22.35
CA ALA A 72 12.77 -7.15 23.69
C ALA A 72 12.25 -8.59 23.71
N PHE A 73 11.21 -8.88 22.92
CA PHE A 73 10.65 -10.22 22.75
C PHE A 73 11.66 -11.17 22.10
N HIS A 74 12.32 -10.80 21.00
CA HIS A 74 13.36 -11.65 20.40
C HIS A 74 14.51 -11.94 21.39
N SER A 75 14.99 -10.91 22.09
CA SER A 75 16.02 -11.05 23.13
C SER A 75 15.60 -12.01 24.27
N ALA A 76 14.34 -11.92 24.70
CA ALA A 76 13.78 -12.85 25.69
C ALA A 76 13.68 -14.29 25.17
N MET A 77 13.29 -14.46 23.91
CA MET A 77 13.15 -15.76 23.26
C MET A 77 14.50 -16.45 23.05
N GLU A 78 15.55 -15.70 22.72
CA GLU A 78 16.92 -16.22 22.62
C GLU A 78 17.36 -16.87 23.94
N VAL A 79 17.18 -16.16 25.06
CA VAL A 79 17.53 -16.68 26.39
C VAL A 79 16.59 -17.80 26.83
N TYR A 80 15.30 -17.73 26.51
CA TYR A 80 14.35 -18.79 26.83
C TYR A 80 14.73 -20.12 26.16
N TYR A 81 15.15 -20.13 24.89
CA TYR A 81 15.49 -21.37 24.19
C TYR A 81 16.94 -21.82 24.35
N ARG A 82 17.89 -20.89 24.41
CA ARG A 82 19.33 -21.20 24.40
C ARG A 82 20.04 -20.93 25.72
N GLY A 83 19.50 -20.03 26.54
CA GLY A 83 20.24 -19.38 27.62
C GLY A 83 21.34 -18.44 27.09
N ASN A 84 22.10 -17.87 28.01
CA ASN A 84 23.33 -17.13 27.72
C ASN A 84 24.43 -17.50 28.73
N ILE A 85 25.63 -16.92 28.60
CA ILE A 85 26.79 -17.23 29.48
C ILE A 85 26.44 -17.03 30.96
N ASP A 86 25.60 -16.04 31.27
CA ASP A 86 25.25 -15.66 32.65
C ASP A 86 23.96 -16.34 33.14
N MET A 87 23.12 -16.83 32.24
CA MET A 87 21.76 -17.32 32.49
C MET A 87 21.49 -18.58 31.66
N MET A 88 21.94 -19.72 32.17
CA MET A 88 21.74 -21.02 31.53
C MET A 88 20.64 -21.78 32.29
N PRO A 89 19.41 -21.88 31.74
CA PRO A 89 18.28 -22.44 32.47
C PRO A 89 18.40 -23.96 32.61
N LYS A 90 18.06 -24.49 33.79
CA LYS A 90 18.03 -25.94 34.07
C LYS A 90 16.69 -26.58 33.72
N ASP A 91 15.63 -25.80 33.81
CA ASP A 91 14.27 -26.22 33.50
C ASP A 91 13.50 -25.07 32.83
N GLU A 92 12.26 -25.36 32.40
CA GLU A 92 11.42 -24.38 31.71
C GLU A 92 11.03 -23.21 32.62
N SER A 93 10.93 -23.41 33.94
CA SER A 93 10.57 -22.33 34.85
C SER A 93 11.70 -21.31 34.96
N GLU A 94 12.95 -21.77 35.10
CA GLU A 94 14.14 -20.91 35.03
C GLU A 94 14.26 -20.23 33.65
N ALA A 95 13.96 -20.94 32.57
CA ALA A 95 13.99 -20.36 31.22
C ALA A 95 12.99 -19.20 31.06
N ILE A 96 11.77 -19.36 31.58
CA ILE A 96 10.74 -18.31 31.57
C ILE A 96 11.21 -17.11 32.39
N GLU A 97 11.76 -17.34 33.59
CA GLU A 97 12.27 -16.27 34.44
C GLU A 97 13.40 -15.48 33.76
N PHE A 98 14.37 -16.19 33.18
CA PHE A 98 15.52 -15.58 32.52
C PHE A 98 15.12 -14.83 31.24
N GLY A 99 14.20 -15.39 30.44
CA GLY A 99 13.64 -14.71 29.27
C GLY A 99 12.92 -13.42 29.66
N LEU A 100 12.05 -13.47 30.68
CA LEU A 100 11.34 -12.29 31.18
C LEU A 100 12.33 -11.22 31.64
N LYS A 101 13.30 -11.59 32.49
CA LYS A 101 14.32 -10.67 33.00
C LYS A 101 15.13 -10.02 31.87
N THR A 102 15.49 -10.79 30.85
CA THR A 102 16.27 -10.31 29.70
C THR A 102 15.48 -9.30 28.87
N GLY A 103 14.24 -9.62 28.48
CA GLY A 103 13.42 -8.69 27.71
C GLY A 103 13.05 -7.43 28.50
N MET A 104 12.84 -7.56 29.81
CA MET A 104 12.68 -6.39 30.68
C MET A 104 13.94 -5.52 30.70
N ALA A 105 15.11 -6.09 30.95
CA ALA A 105 16.37 -5.35 30.95
C ALA A 105 16.65 -4.68 29.59
N PHE A 106 16.24 -5.30 28.48
CA PHE A 106 16.34 -4.69 27.15
C PHE A 106 15.54 -3.38 27.06
N ILE A 107 14.29 -3.36 27.55
CA ILE A 107 13.44 -2.16 27.55
C ILE A 107 14.02 -1.08 28.47
N GLU A 108 14.53 -1.46 29.66
CA GLU A 108 15.14 -0.51 30.60
C GLU A 108 16.30 0.22 29.96
N ASN A 109 17.21 -0.55 29.36
CA ASN A 109 18.45 -0.05 28.81
C ASN A 109 18.27 0.63 27.44
N TYR A 110 17.08 0.54 26.84
CA TYR A 110 16.80 1.24 25.59
C TYR A 110 16.80 2.77 25.81
N PRO A 111 17.63 3.55 25.09
CA PRO A 111 17.72 5.00 25.33
C PRO A 111 16.39 5.72 25.13
N ASP A 112 15.96 6.50 26.14
CA ASP A 112 14.61 7.08 26.16
C ASP A 112 14.37 8.07 25.01
N GLY A 113 15.38 8.90 24.69
CA GLY A 113 15.33 9.83 23.57
C GLY A 113 15.21 9.17 22.18
N PHE A 114 15.40 7.85 22.09
CA PHE A 114 15.25 7.09 20.85
C PHE A 114 13.92 6.33 20.78
N ILE A 115 12.99 6.56 21.71
CA ILE A 115 11.67 5.94 21.73
C ILE A 115 10.62 6.95 21.24
N GLY A 116 9.96 6.60 20.14
CA GLY A 116 8.86 7.38 19.56
C GLY A 116 7.54 7.10 20.25
N TYR A 117 7.41 7.48 21.53
CA TYR A 117 6.18 7.27 22.30
C TYR A 117 4.93 7.76 21.57
N ASN A 118 3.80 7.11 21.83
CA ASN A 118 2.52 7.45 21.22
C ASN A 118 1.42 7.53 22.28
N THR A 119 0.22 7.96 21.87
CA THR A 119 -0.91 8.17 22.78
C THR A 119 -1.32 6.92 23.54
N THR A 120 -1.07 5.71 23.01
CA THR A 120 -1.40 4.43 23.67
C THR A 120 -0.28 3.91 24.57
N VAL A 121 0.97 4.10 24.16
CA VAL A 121 2.17 3.61 24.87
C VAL A 121 3.05 4.81 25.15
N GLN A 122 2.88 5.37 26.35
CA GLN A 122 3.44 6.66 26.76
C GLN A 122 4.69 6.54 27.64
N THR A 123 4.96 5.35 28.18
CA THR A 123 6.02 5.11 29.15
C THR A 123 6.70 3.77 28.91
N LYS A 124 7.96 3.63 29.37
CA LYS A 124 8.62 2.32 29.46
C LYS A 124 7.82 1.33 30.29
N GLN A 125 7.23 1.77 31.41
CA GLN A 125 6.33 0.93 32.23
C GLN A 125 5.22 0.29 31.39
N LYS A 126 4.61 1.04 30.47
CA LYS A 126 3.58 0.47 29.62
C LYS A 126 4.14 -0.55 28.63
N MET A 127 5.36 -0.35 28.12
CA MET A 127 6.03 -1.33 27.27
C MET A 127 6.36 -2.60 28.04
N TYR A 128 6.82 -2.49 29.28
CA TYR A 128 7.04 -3.62 30.18
C TYR A 128 5.79 -4.48 30.32
N ASP A 129 4.66 -3.87 30.67
CA ASP A 129 3.42 -4.61 30.88
C ASP A 129 2.99 -5.36 29.61
N LEU A 130 3.12 -4.73 28.44
CA LEU A 130 2.75 -5.30 27.15
C LEU A 130 3.72 -6.43 26.72
N PHE A 131 5.02 -6.24 26.93
CA PHE A 131 6.03 -7.26 26.68
C PHE A 131 5.81 -8.48 27.58
N SER A 132 5.72 -8.26 28.90
CA SER A 132 5.55 -9.34 29.88
C SER A 132 4.27 -10.12 29.61
N PHE A 133 3.17 -9.44 29.27
CA PHE A 133 1.92 -10.08 28.86
C PHE A 133 2.10 -10.95 27.61
N ALA A 134 2.75 -10.42 26.56
CA ALA A 134 2.98 -11.17 25.33
C ALA A 134 3.87 -12.40 25.56
N PHE A 135 5.01 -12.22 26.26
CA PHE A 135 5.97 -13.30 26.54
C PHE A 135 5.35 -14.40 27.38
N THR A 136 4.69 -14.05 28.49
CA THR A 136 4.03 -15.04 29.36
C THR A 136 2.88 -15.76 28.65
N SER A 137 2.12 -15.07 27.80
CA SER A 137 1.07 -15.70 26.99
C SER A 137 1.64 -16.66 25.96
N TYR A 138 2.77 -16.29 25.33
CA TYR A 138 3.44 -17.11 24.35
C TYR A 138 3.93 -18.42 24.96
N VAL A 139 4.78 -18.36 26.01
CA VAL A 139 5.38 -19.56 26.62
C VAL A 139 4.34 -20.48 27.25
N LYS A 140 3.21 -19.92 27.71
CA LYS A 140 2.09 -20.69 28.24
C LYS A 140 1.33 -21.46 27.16
N GLU A 141 1.09 -20.84 26.00
CA GLU A 141 0.31 -21.45 24.92
C GLU A 141 1.17 -22.33 24.00
N LEU A 142 2.47 -22.06 23.89
CA LEU A 142 3.47 -22.81 23.13
C LEU A 142 4.68 -23.18 24.00
N PRO A 143 4.51 -24.04 25.01
CA PRO A 143 5.62 -24.48 25.86
C PRO A 143 6.62 -25.33 25.07
N TYR A 144 7.79 -25.55 25.67
CA TYR A 144 8.84 -26.37 25.07
C TYR A 144 8.34 -27.81 24.84
N SER A 145 8.22 -28.21 23.57
CA SER A 145 7.54 -29.47 23.19
C SER A 145 8.47 -30.47 22.50
N GLY A 146 9.58 -30.84 23.14
CA GLY A 146 10.46 -31.91 22.63
C GLY A 146 10.98 -31.69 21.20
N GLU A 147 10.85 -30.48 20.66
CA GLU A 147 11.31 -30.11 19.34
C GLU A 147 12.83 -30.16 19.32
N LYS A 148 13.40 -30.77 18.29
CA LYS A 148 14.84 -30.75 18.10
C LYS A 148 15.24 -29.40 17.49
N ILE A 149 15.63 -28.46 18.34
CA ILE A 149 16.10 -27.14 17.92
C ILE A 149 17.43 -27.31 17.17
N MET A 150 17.46 -26.86 15.91
CA MET A 150 18.67 -26.85 15.09
C MET A 150 19.43 -25.53 15.24
N ALA A 151 18.70 -24.40 15.31
CA ALA A 151 19.29 -23.07 15.42
C ALA A 151 18.31 -22.08 16.07
N ILE A 152 18.86 -21.05 16.74
CA ILE A 152 18.14 -19.93 17.36
C ILE A 152 18.88 -18.63 17.01
N GLU A 153 18.16 -17.58 16.65
CA GLU A 153 18.67 -16.24 16.29
C GLU A 153 19.83 -16.31 15.28
N ASP A 154 19.64 -17.15 14.24
CA ASP A 154 20.70 -17.49 13.31
C ASP A 154 20.84 -16.44 12.21
N LYS A 155 21.95 -15.70 12.27
CA LYS A 155 22.30 -14.69 11.27
C LYS A 155 23.05 -15.34 10.11
N ILE A 156 22.43 -15.32 8.93
CA ILE A 156 22.97 -15.94 7.71
C ILE A 156 23.18 -14.85 6.66
N GLU A 157 24.38 -14.79 6.08
CA GLU A 157 24.70 -13.91 4.94
C GLU A 157 25.49 -14.69 3.89
N GLU A 158 24.79 -15.26 2.91
CA GLU A 158 25.34 -16.29 2.03
C GLU A 158 25.08 -16.01 0.55
N ASN A 159 25.96 -16.55 -0.30
CA ASN A 159 25.64 -16.69 -1.72
C ASN A 159 24.69 -17.89 -1.89
N VAL A 160 23.57 -17.69 -2.59
CA VAL A 160 22.68 -18.80 -2.93
C VAL A 160 23.22 -19.48 -4.18
N ASP A 161 23.95 -20.59 -3.98
CA ASP A 161 24.37 -21.52 -5.03
C ASP A 161 23.89 -22.94 -4.63
N ILE A 162 22.66 -23.26 -5.00
CA ILE A 162 21.97 -24.49 -4.60
C ILE A 162 21.43 -25.24 -5.82
N THR A 163 21.20 -26.54 -5.66
CA THR A 163 20.41 -27.32 -6.62
C THR A 163 18.96 -27.31 -6.18
N TRP A 164 18.13 -26.48 -6.84
CA TRP A 164 16.72 -26.35 -6.53
C TRP A 164 15.87 -26.99 -7.62
N LYS A 165 15.04 -27.97 -7.24
CA LYS A 165 14.18 -28.73 -8.17
C LYS A 165 14.93 -29.31 -9.38
N GLY A 166 16.15 -29.79 -9.15
CA GLY A 166 17.00 -30.38 -10.19
C GLY A 166 17.66 -29.37 -11.14
N THR A 167 17.57 -28.07 -10.86
CA THR A 167 18.28 -27.02 -11.61
C THR A 167 19.23 -26.26 -10.69
N LYS A 168 20.40 -25.88 -11.21
CA LYS A 168 21.34 -25.04 -10.49
C LYS A 168 20.78 -23.61 -10.39
N LEU A 169 20.53 -23.15 -9.17
CA LEU A 169 20.11 -21.78 -8.87
C LEU A 169 21.30 -21.01 -8.33
N ASN A 170 21.68 -19.93 -9.02
CA ASN A 170 22.79 -19.08 -8.62
C ASN A 170 22.34 -17.61 -8.60
N LEU A 171 22.15 -17.07 -7.39
CA LEU A 171 21.74 -15.67 -7.24
C LEU A 171 22.95 -14.71 -7.33
N PRO A 172 22.86 -13.64 -8.13
CA PRO A 172 23.98 -12.73 -8.37
C PRO A 172 24.39 -11.90 -7.15
N VAL A 173 23.43 -11.46 -6.34
CA VAL A 173 23.61 -10.73 -5.09
C VAL A 173 23.33 -11.67 -3.91
N LYS A 174 24.16 -11.62 -2.87
CA LYS A 174 24.00 -12.40 -1.64
C LYS A 174 22.65 -12.13 -0.97
N LEU A 175 22.17 -13.11 -0.21
CA LEU A 175 21.02 -12.91 0.67
C LEU A 175 21.50 -12.76 2.11
N LYS A 176 20.73 -12.02 2.91
CA LYS A 176 20.95 -11.86 4.35
C LYS A 176 19.65 -12.03 5.11
N GLY A 177 19.67 -12.86 6.15
CA GLY A 177 18.52 -13.12 7.00
C GLY A 177 18.92 -13.32 8.46
N TYR A 178 17.93 -13.14 9.32
CA TYR A 178 18.02 -13.35 10.76
C TYR A 178 16.88 -14.32 11.09
N ILE A 179 17.19 -15.60 11.16
CA ILE A 179 16.20 -16.65 11.34
C ILE A 179 16.04 -16.90 12.84
N ASP A 180 14.88 -16.54 13.38
CA ASP A 180 14.54 -16.66 14.79
C ASP A 180 14.75 -18.08 15.34
N LYS A 181 14.16 -19.09 14.70
CA LYS A 181 14.26 -20.48 15.16
C LYS A 181 14.14 -21.47 14.00
N ILE A 182 14.96 -22.51 14.02
CA ILE A 182 14.86 -23.66 13.11
C ILE A 182 14.72 -24.92 13.95
N VAL A 183 13.71 -25.74 13.63
CA VAL A 183 13.46 -27.02 14.31
C VAL A 183 13.41 -28.16 13.31
N GLU A 184 13.80 -29.34 13.77
CA GLU A 184 13.59 -30.61 13.05
C GLU A 184 12.43 -31.35 13.70
N LEU A 185 11.41 -31.67 12.90
CA LEU A 185 10.27 -32.47 13.33
C LEU A 185 10.68 -33.96 13.45
N PRO A 186 9.93 -34.78 14.21
CA PRO A 186 10.24 -36.21 14.36
C PRO A 186 10.30 -37.01 13.05
N ASP A 187 9.67 -36.52 11.98
CA ASP A 187 9.73 -37.12 10.64
C ASP A 187 10.90 -36.61 9.78
N GLY A 188 11.83 -35.86 10.38
CA GLY A 188 13.06 -35.34 9.76
C GLY A 188 12.86 -34.04 8.97
N LYS A 189 11.65 -33.46 8.96
CA LYS A 189 11.38 -32.20 8.25
C LYS A 189 11.94 -31.01 9.01
N MET A 190 12.66 -30.15 8.29
CA MET A 190 13.14 -28.86 8.80
C MET A 190 12.03 -27.80 8.70
N VAL A 191 11.71 -27.14 9.80
CA VAL A 191 10.71 -26.06 9.88
C VAL A 191 11.38 -24.79 10.37
N ILE A 192 11.16 -23.70 9.64
CA ILE A 192 11.60 -22.37 10.05
C ILE A 192 10.46 -21.72 10.82
N LYS A 193 10.76 -21.13 11.98
CA LYS A 193 9.80 -20.45 12.85
C LYS A 193 10.23 -18.99 13.05
N ASP A 194 9.28 -18.07 12.92
CA ASP A 194 9.41 -16.62 13.15
C ASP A 194 8.39 -16.21 14.21
N TYR A 195 8.84 -15.65 15.31
CA TYR A 195 7.96 -15.23 16.39
C TYR A 195 7.75 -13.72 16.35
N LYS A 196 6.50 -13.30 16.44
CA LYS A 196 6.14 -11.89 16.23
C LYS A 196 5.12 -11.38 17.22
N THR A 197 5.44 -10.29 17.90
CA THR A 197 4.45 -9.55 18.68
C THR A 197 3.55 -8.72 17.76
N CYS A 198 2.25 -8.72 18.03
CA CYS A 198 1.26 -8.04 17.21
C CYS A 198 0.14 -7.40 18.04
N ARG A 199 -0.57 -6.44 17.45
CA ARG A 199 -1.82 -5.90 18.03
C ARG A 199 -3.06 -6.64 17.50
N ALA A 200 -2.95 -7.19 16.31
CA ALA A 200 -3.98 -7.97 15.65
C ALA A 200 -3.29 -9.09 14.87
N PHE A 201 -3.93 -10.26 14.85
CA PHE A 201 -3.44 -11.39 14.08
C PHE A 201 -3.57 -11.12 12.59
N SER A 202 -2.69 -11.73 11.82
CA SER A 202 -2.80 -11.80 10.38
C SER A 202 -4.04 -12.56 9.96
N ASP A 203 -4.62 -12.08 8.86
CA ASP A 203 -5.74 -12.69 8.17
C ASP A 203 -5.21 -13.77 7.22
N PRO A 204 -5.50 -15.06 7.45
CA PRO A 204 -4.99 -16.15 6.62
C PRO A 204 -5.60 -16.16 5.21
N GLU A 205 -6.68 -15.41 4.97
CA GLU A 205 -7.29 -15.28 3.65
C GLU A 205 -6.64 -14.17 2.80
N LYS A 206 -5.81 -13.32 3.41
CA LYS A 206 -5.09 -12.25 2.71
C LYS A 206 -3.67 -12.64 2.44
N ILE A 207 -3.19 -12.24 1.27
CA ILE A 207 -1.79 -12.43 0.92
C ILE A 207 -0.97 -11.29 1.52
N ASP A 208 0.04 -11.65 2.31
CA ASP A 208 1.03 -10.73 2.85
C ASP A 208 2.32 -10.84 2.02
N GLY A 209 2.56 -9.85 1.16
CA GLY A 209 3.75 -9.82 0.31
C GLY A 209 5.07 -9.77 1.10
N GLY A 210 5.06 -9.19 2.31
CA GLY A 210 6.22 -9.18 3.19
C GLY A 210 6.57 -10.57 3.72
N LYS A 211 5.54 -11.32 4.18
CA LYS A 211 5.71 -12.71 4.60
C LYS A 211 6.12 -13.63 3.46
N ILE A 212 5.59 -13.42 2.25
CA ILE A 212 6.03 -14.17 1.06
C ILE A 212 7.52 -13.98 0.82
N ILE A 213 7.99 -12.73 0.79
CA ILE A 213 9.40 -12.42 0.53
C ILE A 213 10.28 -13.03 1.62
N GLN A 214 9.89 -12.88 2.88
CA GLN A 214 10.64 -13.43 4.01
C GLN A 214 10.69 -14.97 3.95
N ALA A 215 9.55 -15.64 3.75
CA ALA A 215 9.48 -17.09 3.69
C ALA A 215 10.37 -17.65 2.57
N VAL A 216 10.27 -17.13 1.35
CA VAL A 216 11.10 -17.63 0.23
C VAL A 216 12.58 -17.31 0.48
N GLN A 217 12.91 -16.13 0.99
CA GLN A 217 14.30 -15.80 1.29
C GLN A 217 14.88 -16.70 2.38
N TYR A 218 14.14 -16.98 3.45
CA TYR A 218 14.60 -17.82 4.55
C TYR A 218 14.70 -19.28 4.13
N TYR A 219 13.80 -19.75 3.25
CA TYR A 219 13.97 -21.04 2.57
C TYR A 219 15.33 -21.15 1.88
N LEU A 220 15.67 -20.15 1.04
CA LEU A 220 16.90 -20.17 0.25
C LEU A 220 18.15 -20.09 1.13
N LEU A 221 18.12 -19.27 2.18
CA LEU A 221 19.22 -19.14 3.15
C LEU A 221 19.43 -20.40 3.97
N ALA A 222 18.35 -20.97 4.53
CA ALA A 222 18.42 -22.19 5.31
C ALA A 222 18.88 -23.37 4.43
N TYR A 223 18.37 -23.49 3.20
CA TYR A 223 18.82 -24.54 2.30
C TYR A 223 20.29 -24.37 1.91
N ALA A 224 20.74 -23.15 1.61
CA ALA A 224 22.14 -22.87 1.29
C ALA A 224 23.09 -23.20 2.46
N LYS A 225 22.70 -22.90 3.70
CA LYS A 225 23.52 -23.14 4.89
C LYS A 225 23.50 -24.59 5.37
N TYR A 226 22.31 -25.20 5.44
CA TYR A 226 22.11 -26.50 6.08
C TYR A 226 22.04 -27.67 5.10
N GLY A 227 21.95 -27.40 3.79
CA GLY A 227 21.92 -28.43 2.75
C GLY A 227 20.64 -29.28 2.72
N VAL A 228 19.63 -28.94 3.51
CA VAL A 228 18.32 -29.61 3.58
C VAL A 228 17.25 -28.62 3.18
N GLU A 229 16.32 -29.04 2.32
CA GLU A 229 15.18 -28.22 1.93
C GLU A 229 14.23 -28.00 3.12
N PRO A 230 13.95 -26.75 3.52
CA PRO A 230 12.94 -26.47 4.52
C PRO A 230 11.55 -26.91 4.04
N TYR A 231 10.77 -27.49 4.95
CA TYR A 231 9.41 -27.96 4.71
C TYR A 231 8.39 -26.82 4.76
N SER A 232 8.47 -25.97 5.78
CA SER A 232 7.56 -24.84 5.97
C SER A 232 8.18 -23.65 6.70
N MET A 233 7.55 -22.49 6.52
CA MET A 233 7.74 -21.28 7.32
C MET A 233 6.54 -21.13 8.25
N VAL A 234 6.79 -21.00 9.55
CA VAL A 234 5.74 -20.86 10.57
C VAL A 234 5.89 -19.51 11.24
N TYR A 235 4.83 -18.72 11.17
CA TYR A 235 4.70 -17.45 11.88
C TYR A 235 3.94 -17.67 13.17
N GLU A 236 4.61 -17.51 14.30
CA GLU A 236 4.06 -17.62 15.65
C GLU A 236 3.72 -16.20 16.14
N GLU A 237 2.49 -15.74 15.86
CA GLU A 237 2.05 -14.40 16.22
C GLU A 237 1.43 -14.38 17.61
N VAL A 238 1.93 -13.52 18.50
CA VAL A 238 1.38 -13.30 19.84
C VAL A 238 0.85 -11.90 20.01
N LYS A 239 -0.37 -11.76 20.55
CA LYS A 239 -0.94 -10.45 20.83
C LYS A 239 -0.36 -9.82 22.09
N THR A 240 -0.03 -8.54 22.00
CA THR A 240 0.43 -7.75 23.16
C THR A 240 -0.71 -7.29 24.07
N THR A 241 -1.96 -7.48 23.65
CA THR A 241 -3.14 -7.12 24.44
C THR A 241 -4.11 -8.28 24.50
N LYS A 242 -4.73 -8.44 25.67
CA LYS A 242 -5.68 -9.51 25.93
C LYS A 242 -6.88 -9.46 24.97
N ASN A 243 -7.13 -10.57 24.28
CA ASN A 243 -8.37 -10.79 23.54
C ASN A 243 -9.61 -10.66 24.46
N ALA A 244 -10.56 -9.82 24.06
CA ALA A 244 -11.79 -9.56 24.83
C ALA A 244 -12.73 -10.77 24.89
N ASP A 245 -12.72 -11.62 23.86
CA ASP A 245 -13.51 -12.84 23.75
C ASP A 245 -12.89 -14.05 24.47
N GLY A 246 -11.71 -13.88 25.10
CA GLY A 246 -10.99 -14.95 25.77
C GLY A 246 -10.32 -15.96 24.83
N SER A 247 -10.29 -15.70 23.52
CA SER A 247 -9.59 -16.54 22.55
C SER A 247 -8.07 -16.56 22.79
N LYS A 248 -7.41 -17.58 22.24
CA LYS A 248 -5.95 -17.80 22.30
C LYS A 248 -5.17 -16.53 21.95
N GLN A 249 -4.13 -16.22 22.72
CA GLN A 249 -3.25 -15.08 22.46
C GLN A 249 -2.20 -15.37 21.39
N VAL A 250 -1.97 -16.64 21.07
CA VAL A 250 -1.06 -17.05 20.00
C VAL A 250 -1.84 -17.62 18.82
N LYS A 251 -1.50 -17.15 17.62
CA LYS A 251 -2.00 -17.70 16.35
C LYS A 251 -0.83 -18.13 15.49
N ILE A 252 -0.93 -19.34 14.97
CA ILE A 252 0.05 -19.91 14.05
C ILE A 252 -0.43 -19.69 12.62
N TYR A 253 0.46 -19.20 11.77
CA TYR A 253 0.25 -19.14 10.33
C TYR A 253 1.41 -19.86 9.64
N GLU A 254 1.12 -20.98 8.97
CA GLU A 254 2.12 -21.82 8.32
C GLU A 254 2.04 -21.68 6.79
N ILE A 255 3.19 -21.46 6.16
CA ILE A 255 3.38 -21.54 4.72
C ILE A 255 4.15 -22.83 4.43
N VAL A 256 3.44 -23.84 3.92
CA VAL A 256 4.07 -25.07 3.41
C VAL A 256 4.64 -24.79 2.02
N TYR A 257 5.95 -24.89 1.83
CA TYR A 257 6.61 -24.44 0.59
C TYR A 257 6.16 -25.23 -0.64
N ALA A 258 5.96 -26.54 -0.50
CA ALA A 258 5.48 -27.41 -1.58
C ALA A 258 4.07 -27.03 -2.09
N GLU A 259 3.27 -26.40 -1.24
CA GLU A 259 1.91 -25.93 -1.57
C GLU A 259 1.90 -24.48 -2.09
N ASN A 260 3.05 -23.79 -2.11
CA ASN A 260 3.13 -22.37 -2.40
C ASN A 260 4.21 -22.05 -3.44
N GLU A 261 4.30 -22.88 -4.49
CA GLU A 261 5.34 -22.72 -5.54
C GLU A 261 5.31 -21.33 -6.23
N LEU A 262 4.13 -20.72 -6.36
CA LEU A 262 3.97 -19.38 -6.96
C LEU A 262 4.71 -18.29 -6.17
N TYR A 263 4.93 -18.47 -4.87
CA TYR A 263 5.68 -17.51 -4.05
C TYR A 263 7.13 -17.43 -4.50
N PHE A 264 7.72 -18.56 -4.95
CA PHE A 264 9.06 -18.59 -5.52
C PHE A 264 9.11 -17.87 -6.87
N ASP A 265 8.15 -18.13 -7.76
CA ASP A 265 8.07 -17.44 -9.05
C ASP A 265 7.96 -15.93 -8.88
N PHE A 266 7.12 -15.49 -7.92
CA PHE A 266 7.01 -14.09 -7.53
C PHE A 266 8.35 -13.53 -7.02
N TYR A 267 8.95 -14.21 -6.04
CA TYR A 267 10.20 -13.77 -5.42
C TYR A 267 11.33 -13.61 -6.44
N PHE A 268 11.51 -14.58 -7.34
CA PHE A 268 12.56 -14.52 -8.34
C PHE A 268 12.32 -13.42 -9.37
N ARG A 269 11.07 -13.21 -9.81
CA ARG A 269 10.75 -12.07 -10.68
C ARG A 269 11.03 -10.73 -9.98
N LEU A 270 10.61 -10.61 -8.73
CA LEU A 270 10.84 -9.40 -7.93
C LEU A 270 12.33 -9.13 -7.72
N TYR A 271 13.09 -10.17 -7.37
CA TYR A 271 14.54 -10.11 -7.23
C TYR A 271 15.20 -9.60 -8.52
N GLU A 272 14.80 -10.15 -9.67
CA GLU A 272 15.32 -9.76 -10.98
C GLU A 272 15.00 -8.29 -11.28
N ASP A 273 13.76 -7.84 -11.08
CA ASP A 273 13.37 -6.46 -11.36
C ASP A 273 14.03 -5.45 -10.41
N ILE A 274 14.17 -5.77 -9.11
CA ILE A 274 14.94 -4.91 -8.18
C ILE A 274 16.40 -4.82 -8.64
N THR A 275 17.00 -5.94 -9.04
CA THR A 275 18.39 -5.96 -9.55
C THR A 275 18.52 -5.13 -10.82
N ASN A 276 17.58 -5.27 -11.76
CA ASN A 276 17.56 -4.51 -13.01
C ASN A 276 17.36 -3.01 -12.77
N ALA A 277 16.47 -2.63 -11.86
CA ALA A 277 16.25 -1.24 -11.47
C ALA A 277 17.51 -0.61 -10.88
N LEU A 278 18.23 -1.35 -10.02
CA LEU A 278 19.51 -0.88 -9.46
C LEU A 278 20.60 -0.72 -10.53
N ASN A 279 20.56 -1.52 -11.59
CA ASN A 279 21.47 -1.40 -12.74
C ASN A 279 21.05 -0.30 -13.74
N GLY A 280 20.02 0.49 -13.42
CA GLY A 280 19.58 1.63 -14.23
C GLY A 280 18.56 1.29 -15.32
N HIS A 281 18.02 0.07 -15.35
CA HIS A 281 16.94 -0.29 -16.27
C HIS A 281 15.60 0.27 -15.78
N MET A 282 14.78 0.75 -16.72
CA MET A 282 13.40 1.12 -16.43
C MET A 282 12.54 -0.14 -16.35
N VAL A 283 12.21 -0.56 -15.12
CA VAL A 283 11.39 -1.74 -14.84
C VAL A 283 10.33 -1.41 -13.79
N TYR A 284 9.17 -2.04 -13.92
CA TYR A 284 8.10 -1.91 -12.93
C TYR A 284 8.40 -2.80 -11.72
N VAL A 285 8.45 -2.20 -10.53
CA VAL A 285 8.55 -2.92 -9.26
C VAL A 285 7.31 -2.62 -8.43
N PRO A 286 6.48 -3.63 -8.12
CA PRO A 286 5.22 -3.40 -7.43
C PRO A 286 5.43 -3.16 -5.93
N ASN A 287 4.59 -2.31 -5.33
CA ASN A 287 4.56 -2.14 -3.88
C ASN A 287 3.89 -3.34 -3.20
N VAL A 288 4.70 -4.21 -2.59
CA VAL A 288 4.26 -5.50 -2.02
C VAL A 288 3.39 -5.38 -0.76
N GLN A 289 3.27 -4.20 -0.16
CA GLN A 289 2.34 -3.97 0.95
C GLN A 289 0.92 -3.69 0.47
N THR A 290 0.74 -3.31 -0.80
CA THR A 290 -0.56 -2.90 -1.37
C THR A 290 -1.02 -3.82 -2.51
N LEU A 291 -0.07 -4.40 -3.25
CA LEU A 291 -0.33 -5.24 -4.42
C LEU A 291 -1.05 -6.55 -4.04
N PHE A 292 -0.76 -7.07 -2.85
CA PHE A 292 -1.10 -8.44 -2.47
C PHE A 292 -2.48 -8.61 -1.84
N ASP A 293 -3.23 -7.53 -1.69
CA ASP A 293 -4.65 -7.64 -1.38
C ASP A 293 -5.47 -8.28 -2.54
N ASN A 294 -4.85 -8.55 -3.71
CA ASN A 294 -5.47 -9.18 -4.88
C ASN A 294 -4.50 -10.16 -5.59
N GLU A 295 -4.73 -11.48 -5.47
CA GLU A 295 -3.98 -12.57 -6.13
C GLU A 295 -3.69 -12.34 -7.62
N VAL A 296 -4.60 -11.65 -8.31
CA VAL A 296 -4.48 -11.40 -9.73
C VAL A 296 -3.34 -10.44 -10.04
N ALA A 297 -3.02 -9.51 -9.16
CA ALA A 297 -1.89 -8.63 -9.33
C ALA A 297 -0.56 -9.40 -9.26
N MET A 298 -0.44 -10.36 -8.31
CA MET A 298 0.71 -11.26 -8.22
C MET A 298 0.87 -12.08 -9.50
N ILE A 299 -0.19 -12.71 -10.00
CA ILE A 299 -0.13 -13.54 -11.22
C ILE A 299 0.17 -12.70 -12.45
N SER A 300 -0.42 -11.51 -12.56
CA SER A 300 -0.13 -10.58 -13.66
C SER A 300 1.35 -10.23 -13.70
N TYR A 301 1.93 -9.95 -12.53
CA TYR A 301 3.33 -9.59 -12.39
C TYR A 301 4.29 -10.75 -12.67
N ILE A 302 4.02 -11.95 -12.12
CA ILE A 302 4.80 -13.17 -12.41
C ILE A 302 4.86 -13.42 -13.92
N HIS A 303 3.75 -13.21 -14.61
CA HIS A 303 3.63 -13.45 -16.04
C HIS A 303 3.99 -12.25 -16.91
N ARG A 304 4.65 -11.21 -16.38
CA ARG A 304 5.12 -10.07 -17.18
C ARG A 304 4.00 -9.35 -17.95
N LEU A 305 2.76 -9.37 -17.45
CA LEU A 305 1.64 -8.71 -18.15
C LEU A 305 1.70 -7.18 -18.07
N ASP A 306 2.57 -6.66 -17.19
CA ASP A 306 3.03 -5.28 -17.10
C ASP A 306 3.90 -4.86 -18.30
N VAL A 307 4.53 -5.82 -19.01
CA VAL A 307 5.41 -5.56 -20.15
C VAL A 307 4.66 -5.79 -21.46
N GLU A 308 4.55 -4.77 -22.30
CA GLU A 308 3.70 -4.80 -23.50
C GLU A 308 4.05 -5.92 -24.49
N GLU A 309 5.34 -6.10 -24.80
CA GLU A 309 5.79 -7.14 -25.72
C GLU A 309 5.53 -8.55 -25.19
N GLU A 310 5.80 -8.80 -23.91
CA GLU A 310 5.58 -10.10 -23.27
C GLU A 310 4.09 -10.41 -23.14
N ARG A 311 3.29 -9.40 -22.79
CA ARG A 311 1.83 -9.49 -22.81
C ARG A 311 1.32 -9.91 -24.19
N ALA A 312 1.78 -9.26 -25.27
CA ALA A 312 1.39 -9.60 -26.64
C ALA A 312 1.81 -11.03 -27.02
N LYS A 313 3.02 -11.46 -26.66
CA LYS A 313 3.50 -12.84 -26.87
C LYS A 313 2.62 -13.86 -26.15
N GLN A 314 2.21 -13.59 -24.92
CA GLN A 314 1.36 -14.49 -24.15
C GLN A 314 -0.08 -14.56 -24.68
N MET A 315 -0.67 -13.43 -25.07
CA MET A 315 -1.99 -13.39 -25.69
C MET A 315 -2.01 -14.20 -27.00
N LYS A 316 -0.97 -14.05 -27.83
CA LYS A 316 -0.79 -14.85 -29.05
C LYS A 316 -0.62 -16.34 -28.74
N LYS A 317 0.20 -16.69 -27.74
CA LYS A 317 0.46 -18.09 -27.35
C LYS A 317 -0.79 -18.79 -26.82
N LEU A 318 -1.60 -18.10 -26.03
CA LEU A 318 -2.80 -18.66 -25.39
C LEU A 318 -4.06 -18.51 -26.24
N LYS A 319 -3.98 -17.84 -27.40
CA LYS A 319 -5.11 -17.51 -28.29
C LYS A 319 -6.26 -16.89 -27.50
N VAL A 320 -6.00 -15.72 -26.90
CA VAL A 320 -6.98 -14.96 -26.11
C VAL A 320 -6.93 -13.50 -26.48
N ASP A 321 -8.10 -12.86 -26.46
CA ASP A 321 -8.27 -11.48 -26.95
C ASP A 321 -8.12 -10.42 -25.85
N ASN A 322 -8.10 -10.83 -24.57
CA ASN A 322 -7.94 -9.92 -23.43
C ASN A 322 -7.10 -10.52 -22.29
N ILE A 323 -6.63 -9.63 -21.40
CA ILE A 323 -5.76 -9.95 -20.27
C ILE A 323 -6.50 -10.81 -19.23
N THR A 324 -7.80 -10.57 -19.03
CA THR A 324 -8.62 -11.35 -18.10
C THR A 324 -8.65 -12.83 -18.48
N ASP A 325 -8.71 -13.16 -19.77
CA ASP A 325 -8.71 -14.54 -20.25
C ASP A 325 -7.32 -15.19 -20.18
N VAL A 326 -6.24 -14.41 -20.33
CA VAL A 326 -4.87 -14.86 -19.99
C VAL A 326 -4.85 -15.27 -18.52
N LEU A 327 -5.30 -14.39 -17.63
CA LEU A 327 -5.31 -14.60 -16.19
C LEU A 327 -6.16 -15.80 -15.79
N LYS A 328 -7.39 -15.91 -16.29
CA LYS A 328 -8.26 -17.08 -16.05
C LYS A 328 -7.57 -18.39 -16.44
N LYS A 329 -6.95 -18.46 -17.62
CA LYS A 329 -6.22 -19.66 -18.06
C LYS A 329 -4.98 -19.95 -17.21
N LYS A 330 -4.26 -18.93 -16.74
CA LYS A 330 -3.09 -19.11 -15.87
C LYS A 330 -3.48 -19.55 -14.46
N ILE A 331 -4.51 -18.93 -13.90
CA ILE A 331 -5.11 -19.27 -12.59
C ILE A 331 -5.64 -20.70 -12.60
N GLN A 332 -6.36 -21.12 -13.65
CA GLN A 332 -6.88 -22.49 -13.78
C GLN A 332 -5.78 -23.57 -13.78
N ASN A 333 -4.56 -23.21 -14.17
CA ASN A 333 -3.41 -24.11 -14.18
C ASN A 333 -2.61 -24.11 -12.86
N ALA A 334 -2.82 -23.12 -11.99
CA ALA A 334 -2.25 -23.04 -10.66
C ALA A 334 -3.11 -23.86 -9.68
N GLY A 335 -2.75 -25.13 -9.49
CA GLY A 335 -3.58 -26.13 -8.78
C GLY A 335 -4.05 -25.74 -7.37
N ASN A 336 -3.34 -24.83 -6.70
CA ASN A 336 -3.60 -24.48 -5.30
C ASN A 336 -4.59 -23.32 -5.14
N MET A 337 -4.98 -22.61 -6.21
CA MET A 337 -5.93 -21.48 -6.15
C MET A 337 -7.38 -21.84 -6.45
N ARG A 338 -7.73 -23.14 -6.50
CA ARG A 338 -9.13 -23.58 -6.69
C ARG A 338 -10.06 -23.18 -5.54
N LYS A 339 -9.52 -23.00 -4.33
CA LYS A 339 -10.26 -22.47 -3.17
C LYS A 339 -10.46 -20.95 -3.27
N LEU A 340 -9.48 -20.17 -3.76
CA LEU A 340 -9.65 -18.72 -3.93
C LEU A 340 -10.49 -18.32 -5.15
N LEU A 341 -10.53 -19.19 -6.17
CA LEU A 341 -11.35 -19.02 -7.38
C LEU A 341 -12.84 -18.73 -7.09
N LYS A 342 -13.43 -19.36 -6.07
CA LYS A 342 -14.84 -19.10 -5.70
C LYS A 342 -15.09 -17.69 -5.17
N ALA A 343 -14.11 -17.07 -4.53
CA ALA A 343 -14.21 -15.70 -4.02
C ALA A 343 -13.88 -14.66 -5.09
N ILE A 344 -13.04 -15.03 -6.05
CA ILE A 344 -12.57 -14.18 -7.16
C ILE A 344 -13.58 -14.12 -8.31
N GLU A 345 -14.24 -15.23 -8.67
CA GLU A 345 -15.20 -15.29 -9.79
C GLU A 345 -16.37 -14.31 -9.65
N SER A 346 -16.76 -13.92 -8.43
CA SER A 346 -17.83 -12.95 -8.19
C SER A 346 -17.42 -11.48 -8.43
N LYS A 347 -16.12 -11.19 -8.58
CA LYS A 347 -15.59 -9.81 -8.66
C LYS A 347 -14.91 -9.45 -10.00
N PHE A 348 -14.71 -10.40 -10.92
CA PHE A 348 -14.05 -10.14 -12.20
C PHE A 348 -15.02 -9.64 -13.27
N ILE A 349 -15.16 -8.31 -13.38
CA ILE A 349 -15.60 -7.68 -14.63
C ILE A 349 -14.39 -7.68 -15.58
N SER A 350 -14.59 -8.24 -16.79
CA SER A 350 -13.59 -8.37 -17.84
C SER A 350 -13.03 -7.00 -18.26
N ALA A 351 -11.77 -6.72 -17.90
CA ALA A 351 -11.06 -5.53 -18.34
C ALA A 351 -10.51 -5.75 -19.76
N LYS A 352 -11.20 -5.21 -20.78
CA LYS A 352 -10.57 -4.88 -22.07
C LYS A 352 -9.41 -3.91 -21.80
N SER A 353 -8.36 -3.98 -22.61
CA SER A 353 -7.26 -3.01 -22.64
C SER A 353 -7.78 -1.58 -22.43
N ILE A 354 -7.46 -0.98 -21.28
CA ILE A 354 -7.91 0.37 -20.94
C ILE A 354 -7.19 1.34 -21.89
N ASN A 355 -7.89 1.70 -22.96
CA ASN A 355 -7.49 2.78 -23.83
C ASN A 355 -8.27 4.02 -23.38
N TYR A 356 -7.63 4.87 -22.59
CA TYR A 356 -8.23 6.12 -22.12
C TYR A 356 -8.67 7.04 -23.27
N ASN A 357 -8.11 6.90 -24.48
CA ASN A 357 -8.48 7.74 -25.62
C ASN A 357 -9.87 7.39 -26.19
N SER A 358 -10.38 6.19 -25.95
CA SER A 358 -11.71 5.77 -26.42
C SER A 358 -12.79 5.84 -25.34
N MET A 359 -12.46 6.31 -24.14
CA MET A 359 -13.35 6.33 -22.98
C MET A 359 -14.00 7.69 -22.81
N GLU A 360 -15.24 7.68 -22.32
CA GLU A 360 -15.92 8.89 -21.86
C GLU A 360 -15.31 9.39 -20.54
N ASN A 361 -15.43 10.68 -20.24
CA ASN A 361 -14.78 11.27 -19.05
C ASN A 361 -15.16 10.59 -17.73
N HIS A 362 -16.40 10.12 -17.59
CA HIS A 362 -16.83 9.41 -16.39
C HIS A 362 -16.14 8.03 -16.25
N GLU A 363 -15.97 7.31 -17.36
CA GLU A 363 -15.25 6.03 -17.42
C GLU A 363 -13.75 6.23 -17.14
N LYS A 364 -13.17 7.31 -17.67
CA LYS A 364 -11.78 7.71 -17.38
C LYS A 364 -11.57 7.92 -15.88
N ILE A 365 -12.45 8.70 -15.23
CA ILE A 365 -12.39 8.96 -13.78
C ILE A 365 -12.53 7.64 -13.00
N GLN A 366 -13.55 6.84 -13.32
CA GLN A 366 -13.83 5.59 -12.63
C GLN A 366 -12.69 4.59 -12.76
N THR A 367 -12.13 4.46 -13.96
CA THR A 367 -11.01 3.56 -14.27
C THR A 367 -9.73 4.02 -13.58
N LYS A 368 -9.43 5.33 -13.59
CA LYS A 368 -8.24 5.88 -12.92
C LYS A 368 -8.30 5.71 -11.41
N LEU A 369 -9.47 5.88 -10.81
CA LEU A 369 -9.67 5.62 -9.37
C LEU A 369 -9.53 4.12 -9.05
N MET A 370 -10.02 3.25 -9.93
CA MET A 370 -9.90 1.80 -9.80
C MET A 370 -8.44 1.33 -9.83
N GLU A 371 -7.58 1.92 -10.68
CA GLU A 371 -6.13 1.65 -10.70
C GLU A 371 -5.47 1.86 -9.33
N TYR A 372 -5.98 2.81 -8.53
CA TYR A 372 -5.50 3.10 -7.18
C TYR A 372 -6.26 2.35 -6.07
N GLY A 373 -7.03 1.32 -6.44
CA GLY A 373 -7.82 0.52 -5.51
C GLY A 373 -9.01 1.27 -4.90
N MET A 374 -9.44 2.38 -5.52
CA MET A 374 -10.61 3.14 -5.08
C MET A 374 -11.79 2.78 -5.96
N MET A 375 -12.72 2.02 -5.39
CA MET A 375 -13.93 1.61 -6.11
C MET A 375 -14.98 2.71 -5.98
N VAL A 376 -15.39 3.26 -7.12
CA VAL A 376 -16.53 4.17 -7.23
C VAL A 376 -17.43 3.70 -8.37
N GLN A 377 -18.73 3.95 -8.27
CA GLN A 377 -19.71 3.62 -9.30
C GLN A 377 -20.28 4.92 -9.87
N PHE A 378 -20.26 5.08 -11.19
CA PHE A 378 -20.89 6.24 -11.82
C PHE A 378 -22.39 6.28 -11.51
N ASP A 379 -22.85 7.43 -11.03
CA ASP A 379 -24.26 7.67 -10.73
C ASP A 379 -24.90 8.49 -11.85
N SER A 380 -24.34 9.67 -12.13
CA SER A 380 -24.91 10.59 -13.12
C SER A 380 -23.97 11.75 -13.46
N LYS A 381 -24.28 12.44 -14.55
CA LYS A 381 -23.61 13.68 -14.99
C LYS A 381 -24.59 14.84 -14.90
N VAL A 382 -24.11 16.00 -14.48
CA VAL A 382 -24.82 17.28 -14.57
C VAL A 382 -24.02 18.20 -15.47
N ASP A 383 -24.63 18.62 -16.57
CA ASP A 383 -24.06 19.59 -17.50
C ASP A 383 -24.21 21.02 -16.94
N GLY A 384 -23.08 21.67 -16.66
CA GLY A 384 -23.05 23.06 -16.23
C GLY A 384 -22.54 24.02 -17.30
N ALA A 385 -22.60 25.33 -17.06
CA ALA A 385 -22.18 26.34 -18.04
C ALA A 385 -20.64 26.38 -18.25
N THR A 386 -19.88 26.22 -17.16
CA THR A 386 -18.40 26.32 -17.17
C THR A 386 -17.72 24.98 -16.85
N VAL A 387 -18.37 24.16 -16.02
CA VAL A 387 -17.88 22.86 -15.55
C VAL A 387 -19.01 21.85 -15.61
N ASP A 388 -18.66 20.60 -15.91
CA ASP A 388 -19.57 19.46 -15.78
C ASP A 388 -19.31 18.76 -14.44
N LEU A 389 -20.36 18.39 -13.72
CA LEU A 389 -20.25 17.66 -12.47
C LEU A 389 -20.55 16.18 -12.70
N TYR A 390 -19.53 15.34 -12.54
CA TYR A 390 -19.64 13.88 -12.59
C TYR A 390 -19.84 13.34 -11.18
N ARG A 391 -20.95 12.66 -10.93
CA ARG A 391 -21.34 12.13 -9.62
C ARG A 391 -21.09 10.62 -9.57
N PHE A 392 -20.54 10.16 -8.45
CA PHE A 392 -20.24 8.76 -8.21
C PHE A 392 -20.67 8.33 -6.81
N MET A 393 -21.12 7.09 -6.70
CA MET A 393 -21.32 6.41 -5.42
C MET A 393 -19.98 5.82 -4.95
N PRO A 394 -19.42 6.24 -3.80
CA PRO A 394 -18.20 5.66 -3.27
C PRO A 394 -18.47 4.28 -2.64
N SER A 395 -17.51 3.35 -2.73
CA SER A 395 -17.58 2.09 -1.99
C SER A 395 -17.52 2.30 -0.47
N ILE A 396 -18.14 1.40 0.29
CA ILE A 396 -18.10 1.39 1.75
C ILE A 396 -16.63 1.36 2.23
N GLY A 397 -16.28 2.28 3.14
CA GLY A 397 -14.94 2.38 3.72
C GLY A 397 -13.92 3.21 2.92
N LEU A 398 -14.30 3.77 1.76
CA LEU A 398 -13.44 4.69 1.03
C LEU A 398 -13.26 6.01 1.81
N LYS A 399 -12.02 6.34 2.19
CA LYS A 399 -11.71 7.61 2.88
C LYS A 399 -11.77 8.79 1.92
N MET A 400 -12.59 9.80 2.23
CA MET A 400 -12.75 11.01 1.39
C MET A 400 -11.46 11.81 1.20
N SER A 401 -10.57 11.83 2.20
CA SER A 401 -9.26 12.49 2.10
C SER A 401 -8.36 11.88 1.02
N LYS A 402 -8.54 10.58 0.74
CA LYS A 402 -7.79 9.86 -0.29
C LYS A 402 -8.24 10.25 -1.69
N LEU A 403 -9.53 10.55 -1.92
CA LEU A 403 -10.01 11.00 -3.23
C LEU A 403 -9.38 12.34 -3.65
N LYS A 404 -9.25 13.28 -2.71
CA LYS A 404 -8.66 14.60 -3.00
C LYS A 404 -7.18 14.52 -3.39
N SER A 405 -6.43 13.53 -2.87
CA SER A 405 -5.00 13.41 -3.17
C SER A 405 -4.70 12.95 -4.60
N TYR A 406 -5.66 12.37 -5.32
CA TYR A 406 -5.49 11.90 -6.71
C TYR A 406 -6.06 12.87 -7.75
N THR A 407 -6.34 14.13 -7.37
CA THR A 407 -6.87 15.13 -8.30
C THR A 407 -5.94 15.31 -9.51
N ALA A 408 -4.62 15.40 -9.29
CA ALA A 408 -3.63 15.57 -10.36
C ALA A 408 -3.57 14.38 -11.33
N ASP A 409 -3.74 13.15 -10.82
CA ASP A 409 -3.80 11.95 -11.66
C ASP A 409 -5.06 11.91 -12.53
N ILE A 410 -6.18 12.40 -11.99
CA ILE A 410 -7.44 12.50 -12.73
C ILE A 410 -7.34 13.59 -13.81
N GLU A 411 -6.70 14.72 -13.50
CA GLU A 411 -6.38 15.78 -14.45
C GLU A 411 -5.54 15.26 -15.62
N GLN A 412 -4.52 14.44 -15.33
CA GLN A 412 -3.66 13.83 -16.33
C GLN A 412 -4.46 12.97 -17.33
N VAL A 413 -5.34 12.10 -16.83
CA VAL A 413 -6.11 11.17 -17.69
C VAL A 413 -7.20 11.88 -18.48
N LEU A 414 -7.79 12.93 -17.91
CA LEU A 414 -8.80 13.74 -18.60
C LEU A 414 -8.18 14.73 -19.57
N GLY A 415 -6.88 15.02 -19.46
CA GLY A 415 -6.21 16.06 -20.23
C GLY A 415 -6.69 17.47 -19.87
N LYS A 416 -7.16 17.68 -18.63
CA LYS A 416 -7.73 18.95 -18.16
C LYS A 416 -7.15 19.34 -16.81
N THR A 417 -6.86 20.62 -16.63
CA THR A 417 -6.39 21.20 -15.36
C THR A 417 -7.52 21.93 -14.64
N GLY A 418 -7.46 21.99 -13.30
CA GLY A 418 -8.43 22.70 -12.48
C GLY A 418 -9.65 21.85 -12.13
N ILE A 419 -9.48 20.54 -11.99
CA ILE A 419 -10.55 19.64 -11.56
C ILE A 419 -10.79 19.83 -10.06
N ARG A 420 -12.05 20.00 -9.66
CA ARG A 420 -12.42 20.15 -8.26
C ARG A 420 -13.18 18.93 -7.75
N VAL A 421 -12.68 18.36 -6.65
CA VAL A 421 -13.27 17.16 -6.03
C VAL A 421 -14.18 17.55 -4.86
N LEU A 422 -15.46 17.21 -4.97
CA LEU A 422 -16.47 17.32 -3.92
C LEU A 422 -16.63 15.96 -3.23
N ALA A 423 -16.08 15.81 -2.02
CA ALA A 423 -16.09 14.54 -1.29
C ALA A 423 -16.37 14.76 0.21
N PRO A 424 -17.61 14.54 0.69
CA PRO A 424 -18.85 14.25 -0.06
C PRO A 424 -19.46 15.50 -0.73
N ILE A 425 -20.39 15.30 -1.67
CA ILE A 425 -21.28 16.38 -2.14
C ILE A 425 -22.26 16.73 -0.99
N PRO A 426 -22.39 18.01 -0.60
CA PRO A 426 -23.26 18.41 0.51
C PRO A 426 -24.68 17.85 0.40
N ASN A 427 -25.22 17.36 1.52
CA ASN A 427 -26.56 16.76 1.62
C ASN A 427 -26.79 15.49 0.77
N THR A 428 -25.73 14.81 0.34
CA THR A 428 -25.84 13.55 -0.42
C THR A 428 -24.79 12.54 0.06
N SER A 429 -24.95 11.27 -0.33
CA SER A 429 -23.96 10.20 -0.14
C SER A 429 -22.94 10.09 -1.28
N LEU A 430 -23.00 10.99 -2.27
CA LEU A 430 -22.22 10.93 -3.50
C LEU A 430 -20.90 11.72 -3.38
N VAL A 431 -19.96 11.39 -4.25
CA VAL A 431 -18.75 12.18 -4.52
C VAL A 431 -18.84 12.78 -5.92
N GLY A 432 -18.28 13.97 -6.10
CA GLY A 432 -18.40 14.76 -7.31
C GLY A 432 -17.04 15.20 -7.86
N PHE A 433 -16.91 15.18 -9.18
CA PHE A 433 -15.76 15.73 -9.89
C PHE A 433 -16.27 16.83 -10.83
N GLU A 434 -15.94 18.08 -10.52
CA GLU A 434 -16.19 19.23 -11.38
C GLU A 434 -15.06 19.29 -12.42
N VAL A 435 -15.40 18.99 -13.67
CA VAL A 435 -14.45 18.93 -14.78
C VAL A 435 -14.71 20.13 -15.71
N PRO A 436 -13.71 20.96 -16.02
CA PRO A 436 -13.88 22.09 -16.94
C PRO A 436 -14.38 21.66 -18.32
N ARG A 437 -15.30 22.44 -18.89
CA ARG A 437 -15.71 22.28 -20.30
C ARG A 437 -14.65 22.87 -21.22
N ASP A 438 -14.54 22.30 -22.41
CA ASP A 438 -13.64 22.80 -23.47
C ASP A 438 -14.17 24.13 -24.02
N GLU A 439 -15.48 24.17 -24.29
CA GLU A 439 -16.21 25.40 -24.59
C GLU A 439 -16.90 25.90 -23.33
N ARG A 440 -16.34 26.95 -22.72
CA ARG A 440 -16.95 27.62 -21.57
C ARG A 440 -18.02 28.59 -22.06
N VAL A 441 -19.24 28.43 -21.56
CA VAL A 441 -20.31 29.40 -21.77
C VAL A 441 -20.37 30.29 -20.54
N TYR A 442 -20.11 31.58 -20.72
CA TYR A 442 -20.30 32.54 -19.63
C TYR A 442 -21.81 32.74 -19.40
N PRO A 443 -22.32 32.48 -18.19
CA PRO A 443 -23.73 32.70 -17.91
C PRO A 443 -24.06 34.19 -18.01
N LYS A 444 -25.20 34.52 -18.61
CA LYS A 444 -25.73 35.89 -18.55
C LYS A 444 -26.11 36.20 -17.11
N LEU A 445 -25.69 37.36 -16.61
CA LEU A 445 -26.10 37.81 -15.28
C LEU A 445 -27.64 37.93 -15.25
N PRO A 446 -28.33 37.17 -14.40
CA PRO A 446 -29.78 37.26 -14.29
C PRO A 446 -30.19 38.58 -13.63
N ALA A 447 -31.40 39.06 -13.92
CA ALA A 447 -31.90 40.32 -13.36
C ALA A 447 -32.16 40.21 -11.84
N SER A 448 -31.89 41.29 -11.11
CA SER A 448 -32.29 41.44 -9.71
C SER A 448 -33.81 41.46 -9.55
N LYS A 449 -34.29 41.11 -8.36
CA LYS A 449 -35.70 41.21 -7.96
C LYS A 449 -35.82 42.19 -6.79
N GLY A 450 -35.79 43.50 -7.10
CA GLY A 450 -35.71 44.54 -6.08
C GLY A 450 -34.43 44.38 -5.25
N PHE A 451 -34.57 44.31 -3.92
CA PHE A 451 -33.44 44.13 -2.99
C PHE A 451 -32.79 42.74 -3.04
N GLU A 452 -33.41 41.75 -3.71
CA GLU A 452 -32.78 40.46 -4.00
C GLU A 452 -31.85 40.58 -5.21
N LEU A 453 -30.57 40.79 -4.92
CA LEU A 453 -29.51 40.94 -5.92
C LEU A 453 -29.08 39.58 -6.44
N ALA A 454 -28.92 39.45 -7.75
CA ALA A 454 -28.35 38.27 -8.36
C ALA A 454 -26.82 38.28 -8.23
N ILE A 455 -26.27 37.23 -7.63
CA ILE A 455 -24.82 37.03 -7.47
C ILE A 455 -24.24 36.21 -8.63
N GLY A 456 -25.03 35.27 -9.16
CA GLY A 456 -24.60 34.40 -10.24
C GLY A 456 -25.51 33.17 -10.40
N GLN A 457 -24.99 32.15 -11.08
CA GLN A 457 -25.70 30.92 -11.38
C GLN A 457 -24.93 29.71 -10.85
N THR A 458 -25.63 28.72 -10.30
CA THR A 458 -25.03 27.43 -9.90
C THR A 458 -24.72 26.58 -11.13
N ILE A 459 -24.00 25.48 -10.91
CA ILE A 459 -23.73 24.46 -11.94
C ILE A 459 -25.04 23.87 -12.49
N MET A 460 -26.10 23.83 -11.66
CA MET A 460 -27.43 23.34 -12.05
C MET A 460 -28.26 24.37 -12.84
N GLY A 461 -27.72 25.57 -13.06
CA GLY A 461 -28.46 26.65 -13.71
C GLY A 461 -29.33 27.49 -12.75
N ASP A 462 -29.32 27.22 -11.45
CA ASP A 462 -30.12 27.99 -10.49
C ASP A 462 -29.50 29.36 -10.25
N VAL A 463 -30.31 30.40 -10.35
CA VAL A 463 -29.88 31.76 -9.98
C VAL A 463 -29.73 31.85 -8.46
N ARG A 464 -28.57 32.30 -8.00
CA ARG A 464 -28.35 32.63 -6.60
C ARG A 464 -28.64 34.10 -6.36
N TYR A 465 -29.75 34.32 -5.67
CA TYR A 465 -30.15 35.62 -5.15
C TYR A 465 -29.62 35.81 -3.74
N PHE A 466 -29.37 37.05 -3.39
CA PHE A 466 -28.97 37.49 -2.08
C PHE A 466 -29.70 38.81 -1.76
N ASP A 467 -30.48 38.81 -0.68
CA ASP A 467 -31.14 40.02 -0.22
C ASP A 467 -30.13 40.89 0.54
N ILE A 468 -29.80 42.04 -0.02
CA ILE A 468 -28.81 42.95 0.56
C ILE A 468 -29.19 43.45 1.95
N ARG A 469 -30.49 43.50 2.28
CA ARG A 469 -30.96 43.93 3.60
C ARG A 469 -30.59 42.93 4.70
N ASN A 470 -30.37 41.66 4.31
CA ASN A 470 -30.04 40.57 5.23
C ASN A 470 -28.53 40.39 5.45
N ALA A 471 -27.66 41.01 4.63
CA ALA A 471 -26.25 41.21 5.02
C ALA A 471 -25.93 42.70 5.04
N PRO A 472 -26.04 43.36 6.21
CA PRO A 472 -25.81 44.80 6.33
C PRO A 472 -24.39 45.22 5.92
N HIS A 473 -23.45 44.27 5.92
CA HIS A 473 -22.10 44.44 5.41
C HIS A 473 -21.67 43.21 4.59
N MET A 474 -20.94 43.44 3.49
CA MET A 474 -20.41 42.39 2.63
C MET A 474 -18.93 42.62 2.35
N LEU A 475 -18.11 41.58 2.54
CA LEU A 475 -16.69 41.60 2.19
C LEU A 475 -16.48 40.87 0.86
N VAL A 476 -15.86 41.55 -0.11
CA VAL A 476 -15.52 40.97 -1.42
C VAL A 476 -14.00 40.94 -1.59
N ALA A 477 -13.41 39.75 -1.69
CA ALA A 477 -11.96 39.55 -1.83
C ALA A 477 -11.64 38.63 -3.02
N GLY A 478 -10.49 38.85 -3.65
CA GLY A 478 -10.02 38.08 -4.81
C GLY A 478 -8.70 38.60 -5.36
N SER A 479 -7.91 37.72 -5.99
CA SER A 479 -6.66 38.07 -6.68
C SER A 479 -6.94 38.76 -8.03
N THR A 480 -5.92 39.38 -8.63
CA THR A 480 -6.03 39.98 -9.97
C THR A 480 -6.50 38.92 -10.98
N GLY A 481 -7.52 39.24 -11.78
CA GLY A 481 -8.10 38.30 -12.75
C GLY A 481 -9.12 37.31 -12.19
N SER A 482 -9.42 37.32 -10.89
CA SER A 482 -10.41 36.41 -10.28
C SER A 482 -11.88 36.81 -10.52
N GLY A 483 -12.12 37.93 -11.22
CA GLY A 483 -13.46 38.45 -11.50
C GLY A 483 -14.04 39.40 -10.44
N LYS A 484 -13.26 39.83 -9.45
CA LYS A 484 -13.70 40.77 -8.40
C LYS A 484 -14.36 42.03 -8.98
N SER A 485 -13.69 42.68 -9.94
CA SER A 485 -14.17 43.91 -10.54
C SER A 485 -15.44 43.71 -11.37
N VAL A 486 -15.55 42.58 -12.07
CA VAL A 486 -16.77 42.21 -12.81
C VAL A 486 -17.94 42.03 -11.86
N PHE A 487 -17.72 41.36 -10.72
CA PHE A 487 -18.75 41.19 -9.69
C PHE A 487 -19.18 42.51 -9.06
N LEU A 488 -18.24 43.38 -8.67
CA LEU A 488 -18.56 44.69 -8.09
C LEU A 488 -19.37 45.56 -9.06
N ASN A 489 -18.98 45.58 -10.34
CA ASN A 489 -19.72 46.30 -11.37
C ASN A 489 -21.13 45.75 -11.59
N ALA A 490 -21.28 44.42 -11.60
CA ALA A 490 -22.57 43.76 -11.66
C ALA A 490 -23.46 44.10 -10.46
N LEU A 491 -22.88 44.23 -9.27
CA LEU A 491 -23.59 44.59 -8.05
C LEU A 491 -24.07 46.05 -8.08
N ILE A 492 -23.18 46.99 -8.40
CA ILE A 492 -23.47 48.43 -8.46
C ILE A 492 -24.60 48.70 -9.47
N LYS A 493 -24.53 48.12 -10.67
CA LYS A 493 -25.57 48.25 -11.69
C LYS A 493 -26.94 47.72 -11.26
N GLN A 494 -26.98 46.72 -10.37
CA GLN A 494 -28.24 46.22 -9.82
C GLN A 494 -28.78 47.14 -8.72
N LEU A 495 -27.90 47.76 -7.92
CA LEU A 495 -28.26 48.72 -6.87
C LEU A 495 -28.78 50.04 -7.43
N MET A 496 -28.19 50.55 -8.51
CA MET A 496 -28.65 51.77 -9.18
C MET A 496 -30.08 51.68 -9.73
N LYS A 497 -30.61 50.46 -9.92
CA LYS A 497 -32.00 50.24 -10.37
C LYS A 497 -33.03 50.35 -9.24
N LEU A 498 -32.59 50.55 -8.00
CA LEU A 498 -33.46 50.67 -6.85
C LEU A 498 -33.79 52.15 -6.61
N GLU A 499 -35.09 52.47 -6.51
CA GLU A 499 -35.58 53.84 -6.39
C GLU A 499 -35.19 54.57 -5.08
N LYS A 500 -34.63 53.88 -4.09
CA LYS A 500 -34.34 54.43 -2.74
C LYS A 500 -32.97 53.98 -2.23
N VAL A 501 -31.91 54.30 -2.97
CA VAL A 501 -30.54 53.95 -2.60
C VAL A 501 -29.60 55.10 -2.89
N ASP A 502 -28.88 55.56 -1.86
CA ASP A 502 -27.74 56.45 -2.00
C ASP A 502 -26.45 55.61 -2.09
N LEU A 503 -25.68 55.77 -3.18
CA LEU A 503 -24.44 55.04 -3.40
C LEU A 503 -23.23 55.94 -3.19
N HIS A 504 -22.39 55.59 -2.21
CA HIS A 504 -21.09 56.21 -2.00
C HIS A 504 -19.98 55.26 -2.44
N LEU A 505 -19.30 55.60 -3.54
CA LEU A 505 -18.25 54.77 -4.15
C LEU A 505 -16.87 55.37 -3.84
N PHE A 506 -15.99 54.57 -3.26
CA PHE A 506 -14.61 54.96 -2.93
C PHE A 506 -13.64 54.06 -3.71
N ASP A 507 -13.03 54.58 -4.78
CA ASP A 507 -11.98 53.89 -5.55
C ASP A 507 -10.62 54.59 -5.37
N PRO A 508 -9.79 54.15 -4.41
CA PRO A 508 -8.49 54.77 -4.15
C PRO A 508 -7.49 54.60 -5.31
N LYS A 509 -7.77 53.72 -6.28
CA LYS A 509 -6.88 53.44 -7.41
C LYS A 509 -7.34 54.07 -8.72
N GLN A 510 -8.56 54.62 -8.79
CA GLN A 510 -9.14 55.25 -9.97
C GLN A 510 -9.06 54.40 -11.25
N ILE A 511 -9.36 53.10 -11.15
CA ILE A 511 -9.29 52.17 -12.29
C ILE A 511 -10.62 51.45 -12.49
N GLU A 512 -11.35 51.18 -11.41
CA GLU A 512 -12.43 50.18 -11.42
C GLU A 512 -13.82 50.84 -11.42
N LEU A 513 -13.95 52.02 -10.80
CA LEU A 513 -15.24 52.68 -10.59
C LEU A 513 -15.40 54.05 -11.28
N CYS A 514 -14.37 54.56 -11.98
CA CYS A 514 -14.41 55.87 -12.65
C CYS A 514 -15.57 56.00 -13.65
N GLN A 515 -15.98 54.90 -14.27
CA GLN A 515 -17.12 54.88 -15.21
C GLN A 515 -18.47 55.29 -14.59
N TYR A 516 -18.59 55.34 -13.26
CA TYR A 516 -19.82 55.77 -12.59
C TYR A 516 -19.82 57.25 -12.24
N GLU A 517 -18.72 57.97 -12.47
CA GLU A 517 -18.62 59.42 -12.23
C GLU A 517 -19.56 60.21 -13.15
N GLU A 518 -19.63 59.83 -14.43
CA GLU A 518 -20.48 60.47 -15.44
C GLU A 518 -21.97 60.10 -15.33
N MET A 519 -22.31 59.03 -14.60
CA MET A 519 -23.70 58.55 -14.46
C MET A 519 -24.49 59.26 -13.34
N VAL A 520 -23.85 60.17 -12.60
CA VAL A 520 -24.46 60.93 -11.51
C VAL A 520 -25.30 62.12 -12.04
N GLU A 521 -25.12 62.54 -13.29
CA GLU A 521 -25.84 63.69 -13.86
C GLU A 521 -27.13 63.32 -14.65
N GLU A 522 -27.40 62.03 -14.92
CA GLU A 522 -28.52 61.58 -15.78
C GLU A 522 -29.67 60.85 -15.06
N TYR A 523 -29.70 60.80 -13.72
CA TYR A 523 -30.78 60.16 -12.96
C TYR A 523 -31.44 61.06 -11.91
#